data_AF-A0A940UH66-F1
#
_entry.id   AF-A0A940UH66-F1
#
_cell.length_a   1.000
_cell.length_b   1.000
_cell.length_c   1.000
_cell.angle_alpha   90.00
_cell.angle_beta   90.00
_cell.angle_gamma   90.00
#
_symmetry.space_group_name_H-M   'P 1'
#
loop_
_entity.id
_entity.type
_entity.pdbx_description
1 polymer ?
#
loop_
_entity_poly.entity_id
_entity_poly.type
_entity_poly.pdbx_seq_one_letter_code
_entity_poly.pdbx_strand_id
1 'polypeptide(L)'
;MKKSELVRLIGDVLTEIDVLASGLVPGTAERKRLDTLRNGLDARQREVVKAIFNENNKKYMAVTTQINNANQEMAGTLQDLKKVAQSLDLLTKFVGLVDEVVSLAA
;
A
#
# COMPACT_ATOMS: atom_id res chain seq x y z
N MET A 1 -0.76 8.50 13.10
CA MET A 1 -0.77 7.03 13.01
C MET A 1 0.53 6.52 13.61
N LYS A 2 0.50 5.49 14.43
CA LYS A 2 1.69 4.81 14.96
C LYS A 2 2.28 3.85 13.93
N LYS A 3 3.54 3.47 14.08
CA LYS A 3 4.20 2.49 13.22
C LYS A 3 3.44 1.16 13.17
N SER A 4 2.93 0.68 14.31
CA SER A 4 2.17 -0.58 14.35
C SER A 4 0.87 -0.51 13.55
N GLU A 5 0.20 0.65 13.55
CA GLU A 5 -1.00 0.90 12.75
C GLU A 5 -0.66 0.94 11.25
N LEU A 6 0.45 1.60 10.88
CA LEU A 6 0.95 1.59 9.50
C LEU A 6 1.25 0.18 9.01
N VAL A 7 1.93 -0.64 9.82
CA VAL A 7 2.24 -2.04 9.47
C VAL A 7 0.96 -2.84 9.24
N ARG A 8 -0.06 -2.68 10.10
CA ARG A 8 -1.35 -3.34 9.94
C ARG A 8 -2.02 -2.93 8.64
N LEU A 9 -2.09 -1.62 8.38
CA LEU A 9 -2.74 -1.07 7.20
C LEU A 9 -2.07 -1.55 5.90
N ILE A 10 -0.73 -1.64 5.86
CA ILE A 10 -0.02 -2.24 4.72
C ILE A 10 -0.40 -3.73 4.54
N GLY A 11 -0.54 -4.48 5.64
CA GLY A 11 -0.96 -5.89 5.61
C GLY A 11 -2.39 -6.08 5.09
N ASP A 12 -3.29 -5.18 5.45
CA ASP A 12 -4.66 -5.17 4.94
C ASP A 12 -4.67 -4.93 3.42
N VAL A 13 -3.90 -3.94 2.93
CA VAL A 13 -3.76 -3.68 1.49
C VAL A 13 -3.13 -4.87 0.74
N LEU A 14 -2.13 -5.54 1.30
CA LEU A 14 -1.57 -6.76 0.71
C LEU A 14 -2.64 -7.84 0.52
N THR A 15 -3.52 -8.00 1.51
CA THR A 15 -4.64 -8.94 1.44
C THR A 15 -5.63 -8.53 0.33
N GLU A 16 -5.94 -7.24 0.22
CA GLU A 16 -6.82 -6.74 -0.84
C GLU A 16 -6.23 -6.94 -2.25
N ILE A 17 -4.91 -6.76 -2.42
CA ILE A 17 -4.24 -7.07 -3.68
C ILE A 17 -4.38 -8.55 -4.02
N ASP A 18 -4.18 -9.45 -3.04
CA ASP A 18 -4.31 -10.90 -3.25
C ASP A 18 -5.75 -11.29 -3.65
N VAL A 19 -6.76 -10.65 -3.05
CA VAL A 19 -8.18 -10.82 -3.42
C VAL A 19 -8.43 -10.33 -4.85
N LEU A 20 -7.99 -9.13 -5.21
CA LEU A 20 -8.16 -8.60 -6.57
C LEU A 20 -7.48 -9.51 -7.60
N ALA A 21 -6.26 -9.95 -7.30
CA ALA A 21 -5.47 -10.78 -8.17
C ALA A 21 -6.12 -12.15 -8.40
N SER A 22 -6.86 -12.70 -7.43
CA SER A 22 -7.60 -13.96 -7.56
C SER A 22 -8.67 -13.93 -8.67
N GLY A 23 -9.19 -12.75 -9.01
CA GLY A 23 -10.14 -12.55 -10.09
C GLY A 23 -9.51 -12.33 -11.46
N LEU A 24 -8.18 -12.26 -11.56
CA LEU A 24 -7.46 -12.02 -12.82
C LEU A 24 -6.84 -13.30 -13.38
N VAL A 25 -6.84 -13.42 -14.71
CA VAL A 25 -6.19 -14.53 -15.40
C VAL A 25 -4.67 -14.45 -15.22
N PRO A 26 -4.01 -15.55 -14.82
CA PRO A 26 -2.55 -15.58 -14.71
C PRO A 26 -1.84 -15.16 -16.00
N GLY A 27 -0.78 -14.36 -15.86
CA GLY A 27 0.08 -13.94 -16.98
C GLY A 27 -0.39 -12.71 -17.76
N THR A 28 -1.58 -12.17 -17.48
CA THR A 28 -2.02 -10.88 -18.06
C THR A 28 -1.17 -9.72 -17.56
N ALA A 29 -1.20 -8.59 -18.28
CA ALA A 29 -0.43 -7.41 -17.93
C ALA A 29 -0.87 -6.84 -16.56
N GLU A 30 -2.16 -6.82 -16.30
CA GLU A 30 -2.77 -6.37 -15.04
C GLU A 30 -2.34 -7.26 -13.88
N ARG A 31 -2.34 -8.59 -14.08
CA ARG A 31 -1.91 -9.55 -13.06
C ARG A 31 -0.43 -9.35 -12.72
N LYS A 32 0.44 -9.23 -13.72
CA LYS A 32 1.87 -8.96 -13.52
C LYS A 32 2.11 -7.64 -12.77
N ARG A 33 1.33 -6.61 -13.07
CA ARG A 33 1.42 -5.30 -12.38
C ARG A 33 1.00 -5.43 -10.91
N LEU A 34 -0.08 -6.15 -10.60
CA LEU A 34 -0.47 -6.43 -9.21
C LEU A 34 0.61 -7.23 -8.47
N ASP A 35 1.14 -8.30 -9.06
CA ASP A 35 2.18 -9.11 -8.43
C ASP A 35 3.44 -8.27 -8.13
N THR A 36 3.80 -7.36 -9.05
CA THR A 36 4.92 -6.42 -8.85
C THR A 36 4.65 -5.46 -7.68
N LEU A 37 3.46 -4.85 -7.63
CA LEU A 37 3.07 -3.95 -6.53
C LEU A 37 3.03 -4.67 -5.18
N ARG A 38 2.44 -5.87 -5.14
CA ARG A 38 2.37 -6.73 -3.95
C ARG A 38 3.77 -7.03 -3.42
N ASN A 39 4.67 -7.48 -4.27
CA ASN A 39 6.04 -7.83 -3.87
C ASN A 39 6.81 -6.59 -3.38
N GLY A 40 6.65 -5.46 -4.07
CA GLY A 40 7.24 -4.20 -3.65
C GLY A 40 6.73 -3.74 -2.28
N LEU A 41 5.42 -3.90 -2.03
CA LEU A 41 4.79 -3.50 -0.79
C LEU A 41 5.15 -4.42 0.38
N ASP A 42 5.24 -5.74 0.16
CA ASP A 42 5.72 -6.71 1.18
C ASP A 42 7.16 -6.38 1.60
N ALA A 43 8.05 -6.09 0.65
CA ALA A 43 9.41 -5.67 0.96
C ALA A 43 9.44 -4.41 1.84
N ARG A 44 8.67 -3.38 1.49
CA ARG A 44 8.55 -2.14 2.26
C ARG A 44 7.93 -2.35 3.63
N GLN A 45 6.95 -3.24 3.77
CA GLN A 45 6.38 -3.57 5.08
C GLN A 45 7.47 -4.11 6.02
N ARG A 46 8.34 -4.98 5.52
CA ARG A 46 9.48 -5.50 6.29
C ARG A 46 10.47 -4.41 6.66
N GLU A 47 10.70 -3.43 5.79
CA GLU A 47 11.52 -2.25 6.09
C GLU A 47 10.89 -1.38 7.18
N VAL A 48 9.59 -1.06 7.06
CA VAL A 48 8.84 -0.33 8.09
C VAL A 48 8.93 -1.04 9.44
N VAL A 49 8.77 -2.36 9.48
CA VAL A 49 8.89 -3.18 10.70
C VAL A 49 10.28 -3.05 11.34
N LYS A 50 11.35 -2.91 10.56
CA LYS A 50 12.72 -2.77 11.07
C LYS A 50 13.11 -1.32 11.42
N ALA A 51 12.53 -0.35 10.73
CA ALA A 51 12.87 1.06 10.84
C ALA A 51 12.47 1.67 12.19
N ILE A 52 13.25 2.66 12.65
CA ILE A 52 12.92 3.51 13.79
C ILE A 52 12.38 4.82 13.22
N PHE A 53 11.16 5.20 13.62
CA PHE A 53 10.53 6.45 13.21
C PHE A 53 10.34 7.36 14.41
N ASN A 54 10.60 8.65 14.21
CA ASN A 54 10.07 9.67 15.10
C ASN A 54 8.60 9.93 14.73
N GLU A 55 7.67 9.24 15.41
CA GLU A 55 6.23 9.33 15.14
C GLU A 55 5.65 10.74 15.38
N ASN A 56 6.38 11.62 16.09
CA ASN A 56 5.99 13.02 16.32
C ASN A 56 6.54 13.97 15.23
N ASN A 57 7.30 13.47 14.26
CA ASN A 57 7.78 14.28 13.15
C ASN A 57 6.60 14.70 12.27
N LYS A 58 6.49 16.01 11.98
CA LYS A 58 5.39 16.56 11.16
C LYS A 58 5.29 15.92 9.77
N LYS A 59 6.43 15.60 9.14
CA LYS A 59 6.45 14.89 7.84
C LYS A 59 5.90 13.49 8.00
N TYR A 60 6.34 12.75 9.01
CA TYR A 60 5.82 11.41 9.27
C TYR A 60 4.29 11.43 9.47
N MET A 61 3.79 12.36 10.29
CA MET A 61 2.35 12.54 10.49
C MET A 61 1.60 12.89 9.21
N ALA A 62 2.15 13.78 8.38
CA ALA A 62 1.55 14.18 7.11
C ALA A 62 1.46 13.01 6.13
N VAL A 63 2.58 12.30 5.90
CA VAL A 63 2.62 11.17 4.95
C VAL A 63 1.75 10.03 5.44
N THR A 64 1.79 9.68 6.74
CA THR A 64 0.91 8.63 7.29
C THR A 64 -0.58 9.00 7.23
N THR A 65 -0.94 10.28 7.28
CA THR A 65 -2.32 10.73 7.03
C THR A 65 -2.71 10.51 5.56
N GLN A 66 -1.81 10.82 4.62
CA GLN A 66 -2.05 10.58 3.20
C GLN A 66 -2.19 9.08 2.89
N ILE A 67 -1.39 8.23 3.53
CA ILE A 67 -1.51 6.76 3.44
C ILE A 67 -2.90 6.31 3.88
N ASN A 68 -3.38 6.81 5.02
CA ASN A 68 -4.70 6.45 5.52
C ASN A 68 -5.82 6.89 4.57
N ASN A 69 -5.72 8.10 4.01
CA ASN A 69 -6.70 8.59 3.04
C ASN A 69 -6.68 7.76 1.74
N ALA A 70 -5.49 7.43 1.23
CA ALA A 70 -5.34 6.57 0.06
C ALA A 70 -5.94 5.17 0.31
N ASN A 71 -5.78 4.63 1.52
CA ASN A 71 -6.41 3.36 1.91
C ASN A 71 -7.94 3.44 1.91
N GLN A 72 -8.52 4.53 2.43
CA GLN A 72 -9.97 4.73 2.41
C GLN A 72 -10.50 4.87 0.97
N GLU A 73 -9.77 5.55 0.08
CA GLU A 73 -10.09 5.64 -1.36
C GLU A 73 -10.03 4.25 -2.03
N MET A 74 -9.05 3.43 -1.65
CA MET A 74 -8.85 2.06 -2.18
C MET A 74 -9.95 1.10 -1.74
N ALA A 75 -10.31 1.09 -0.45
CA ALA A 75 -11.36 0.21 0.10
C ALA A 75 -12.72 0.38 -0.61
N GLY A 76 -13.01 1.59 -1.12
CA GLY A 76 -14.21 1.86 -1.92
C GLY A 76 -14.14 1.42 -3.40
N THR A 77 -12.95 1.06 -3.90
CA THR A 77 -12.70 0.83 -5.33
C THR A 77 -12.35 -0.63 -5.64
N LEU A 78 -11.66 -1.32 -4.73
CA LEU A 78 -11.11 -2.67 -4.93
C LEU A 78 -12.15 -3.81 -4.99
N GLN A 79 -13.41 -3.54 -4.64
CA GLN A 79 -14.50 -4.52 -4.70
C GLN A 79 -15.09 -4.71 -6.10
N ASP A 80 -14.72 -3.87 -7.08
CA ASP A 80 -15.27 -3.93 -8.44
C ASP A 80 -14.18 -4.27 -9.47
N LEU A 81 -14.23 -5.47 -10.03
CA LEU A 81 -13.31 -5.93 -11.09
C LEU A 81 -13.38 -5.05 -12.36
N LYS A 82 -14.46 -4.28 -12.56
CA LYS A 82 -14.53 -3.30 -13.66
C LYS A 82 -13.66 -2.07 -13.42
N LYS A 83 -13.15 -1.89 -12.19
CA LYS A 83 -12.30 -0.77 -11.77
C LYS A 83 -10.86 -1.20 -11.47
N VAL A 84 -10.40 -2.32 -12.06
CA VAL A 84 -9.02 -2.81 -11.90
C VAL A 84 -7.98 -1.73 -12.25
N ALA A 85 -8.19 -0.98 -13.34
CA ALA A 85 -7.28 0.10 -13.73
C ALA A 85 -7.20 1.22 -12.66
N GLN A 86 -8.34 1.67 -12.15
CA GLN A 86 -8.41 2.68 -11.09
C GLN A 86 -7.78 2.16 -9.79
N SER A 87 -8.04 0.90 -9.46
CA SER A 87 -7.46 0.23 -8.30
C SER A 87 -5.93 0.14 -8.39
N LEU A 88 -5.40 -0.17 -9.57
CA LEU A 88 -3.95 -0.21 -9.83
C LEU A 88 -3.27 1.14 -9.65
N ASP A 89 -3.93 2.23 -10.07
CA ASP A 89 -3.39 3.58 -9.91
C ASP A 89 -3.42 4.03 -8.45
N LEU A 90 -4.50 3.74 -7.72
CA LEU A 90 -4.57 3.97 -6.28
C LEU A 90 -3.52 3.17 -5.51
N LEU A 91 -3.30 1.90 -5.86
CA LEU A 91 -2.26 1.06 -5.28
C LEU A 91 -0.86 1.61 -5.57
N THR A 92 -0.64 2.11 -6.78
CA THR A 92 0.64 2.73 -7.16
C THR A 92 0.92 3.98 -6.32
N LYS A 93 -0.10 4.84 -6.14
CA LYS A 93 -0.03 6.02 -5.24
C LYS A 93 0.25 5.58 -3.81
N PHE A 94 -0.42 4.55 -3.32
CA PHE A 94 -0.23 4.02 -1.97
C PHE A 94 1.21 3.53 -1.74
N VAL A 95 1.76 2.73 -2.67
CA VAL A 95 3.14 2.25 -2.60
C VAL A 95 4.13 3.43 -2.56
N GLY A 96 3.92 4.47 -3.37
CA GLY A 96 4.76 5.67 -3.36
C GLY A 96 4.74 6.42 -2.02
N LEU A 97 3.59 6.46 -1.35
CA LEU A 97 3.51 7.06 0.00
C LEU A 97 4.23 6.21 1.05
N VAL A 98 4.18 4.88 0.92
CA VAL A 98 4.94 3.98 1.80
C VAL A 98 6.45 4.17 1.58
N ASP A 99 6.90 4.35 0.33
CA ASP A 99 8.29 4.71 0.03
C ASP A 99 8.72 6.00 0.73
N GLU A 100 7.87 7.02 0.67
CA GLU A 100 8.15 8.28 1.33
C GLU A 100 8.26 8.09 2.85
N VAL A 101 7.39 7.29 3.47
CA VAL A 101 7.53 6.99 4.91
C VAL A 101 8.83 6.26 5.21
N VAL A 102 9.20 5.24 4.43
CA VAL A 102 10.45 4.50 4.63
C VAL A 102 11.66 5.45 4.57
N SER A 103 11.64 6.44 3.67
CA SER A 103 12.71 7.44 3.56
C SER A 103 12.88 8.35 4.78
N LEU A 104 11.87 8.41 5.66
CA LEU A 104 11.88 9.18 6.91
C LEU A 104 12.42 8.37 8.11
N ALA A 105 12.81 7.11 7.90
CA ALA A 105 13.47 6.32 8.93
C ALA A 105 14.79 6.97 9.37
N ALA A 106 15.07 6.91 10.67
CA ALA A 106 16.30 7.42 11.27
C ALA A 106 17.48 6.45 11.11
#